data_AF-A0A2M7AHR0-F1
#
_entry.id   AF-A0A2M7AHR0-F1
#
_cell.length_a   1.000
_cell.length_b   1.000
_cell.length_c   1.000
_cell.angle_alpha   90.00
_cell.angle_beta   90.00
_cell.angle_gamma   90.00
#
_symmetry.space_group_name_H-M   'P 1'
#
loop_
_entity.id
_entity.type
_entity.pdbx_description
1 polymer ?
#
loop_
_entity_poly.entity_id
_entity_poly.type
_entity_poly.pdbx_seq_one_letter_code
_entity_poly.pdbx_strand_id
1 'polypeptide(L)'
;MSEEDFERFLEDWREYEITLTQILPRSIYVEDPEIGEEISHLLSARSNLEEDLDRFTDDLRLLQFRARLVGLDAELLRRSEDIRCNLSQREYQAQGLQRGGSHWWWHLEETGNPCDTPDKEAMLV
;
A
#
# COMPACT_ATOMS: atom_id res chain seq x y z
N MET A 1 -14.94 -14.15 13.92
CA MET A 1 -13.87 -13.40 14.61
C MET A 1 -14.25 -13.21 16.08
N SER A 2 -13.31 -13.17 17.02
CA SER A 2 -13.63 -12.80 18.42
C SER A 2 -13.99 -11.31 18.53
N GLU A 3 -14.46 -10.83 19.68
CA GLU A 3 -14.73 -9.39 19.85
C GLU A 3 -13.44 -8.58 19.92
N GLU A 4 -12.43 -9.08 20.64
CA GLU A 4 -11.10 -8.46 20.73
C GLU A 4 -10.41 -8.37 19.36
N ASP A 5 -10.52 -9.43 18.54
CA ASP A 5 -9.99 -9.38 17.17
C ASP A 5 -10.73 -8.36 16.30
N PHE A 6 -12.04 -8.17 16.53
CA PHE A 6 -12.83 -7.19 15.78
C PHE A 6 -12.50 -5.75 16.20
N GLU A 7 -12.32 -5.50 17.49
CA GLU A 7 -11.87 -4.20 18.00
C GLU A 7 -10.49 -3.84 17.44
N ARG A 8 -9.53 -4.76 17.45
CA ARG A 8 -8.21 -4.57 16.84
C ARG A 8 -8.32 -4.26 15.33
N PHE A 9 -9.12 -5.03 14.60
CA PHE A 9 -9.36 -4.78 13.18
C PHE A 9 -9.92 -3.37 12.92
N LEU A 10 -10.83 -2.88 13.76
CA LEU A 10 -11.39 -1.53 13.63
C LEU A 10 -10.35 -0.44 13.88
N GLU A 11 -9.41 -0.66 14.80
CA GLU A 11 -8.30 0.24 15.06
C GLU A 11 -7.35 0.30 13.87
N ASP A 12 -6.91 -0.86 13.37
CA ASP A 12 -6.05 -0.99 12.19
C ASP A 12 -6.71 -0.35 10.96
N TRP A 13 -8.02 -0.57 10.78
CA TRP A 13 -8.80 0.03 9.70
C TRP A 13 -8.80 1.56 9.78
N ARG A 14 -9.04 2.10 10.98
CA ARG A 14 -9.07 3.55 11.20
C ARG A 14 -7.71 4.19 10.94
N GLU A 15 -6.64 3.56 11.42
CA GLU A 15 -5.28 4.01 11.17
C GLU A 15 -4.96 4.03 9.68
N TYR A 16 -5.30 2.95 8.96
CA TYR A 16 -5.14 2.86 7.51
C TYR A 16 -5.86 3.99 6.77
N GLU A 17 -7.14 4.25 7.09
CA GLU A 17 -7.89 5.32 6.41
C GLU A 17 -7.30 6.71 6.67
N ILE A 18 -6.90 7.00 7.91
CA ILE A 18 -6.26 8.27 8.26
C ILE A 18 -4.96 8.43 7.45
N THR A 19 -4.12 7.40 7.47
CA THR A 19 -2.83 7.37 6.80
C THR A 19 -3.00 7.55 5.29
N LEU A 20 -3.96 6.85 4.67
CA LEU A 20 -4.28 6.96 3.25
C LEU A 20 -4.67 8.39 2.86
N THR A 21 -5.55 9.02 3.65
CA THR A 21 -6.02 10.38 3.37
C THR A 21 -4.95 11.45 3.51
N GLN A 22 -3.91 11.20 4.31
CA GLN A 22 -2.80 12.13 4.52
C GLN A 22 -1.69 11.96 3.47
N ILE A 23 -1.37 10.71 3.12
CA ILE A 23 -0.22 10.39 2.27
C ILE A 23 -0.55 10.56 0.79
N LEU A 24 -1.70 10.05 0.31
CA LEU A 24 -1.99 10.07 -1.13
C LEU A 24 -1.99 11.47 -1.75
N PRO A 25 -2.54 12.52 -1.12
CA PRO A 25 -2.43 13.87 -1.67
C PRO A 25 -0.98 14.37 -1.80
N ARG A 26 -0.09 13.92 -0.91
CA ARG A 26 1.33 14.33 -0.89
C ARG A 26 2.15 13.62 -1.97
N SER A 27 1.77 12.40 -2.36
CA SER A 27 2.54 11.59 -3.34
C SER A 27 2.65 12.22 -4.74
N ILE A 28 1.81 13.20 -5.07
CA ILE A 28 1.77 13.85 -6.40
C ILE A 28 2.87 14.94 -6.56
N TYR A 29 3.43 15.46 -5.46
CA TYR A 29 4.21 16.70 -5.48
C TYR A 29 5.74 16.55 -5.47
N VAL A 30 6.28 15.38 -5.81
CA VAL A 30 7.47 14.91 -5.08
C VAL A 30 8.82 15.47 -5.53
N GLU A 31 9.47 16.11 -4.55
CA GLU A 31 10.84 15.89 -4.04
C GLU A 31 10.82 15.78 -2.48
N ASP A 32 10.00 14.89 -1.88
CA ASP A 32 9.97 14.60 -0.42
C ASP A 32 10.62 13.23 -0.15
N PRO A 33 11.75 13.13 0.58
CA PRO A 33 12.43 11.87 0.83
C PRO A 33 11.75 10.97 1.88
N GLU A 34 10.86 11.50 2.71
CA GLU A 34 10.18 10.71 3.78
C GLU A 34 8.91 10.02 3.27
N ILE A 35 8.36 10.49 2.15
CA ILE A 35 7.08 10.02 1.61
C ILE A 35 7.14 8.54 1.18
N GLY A 36 8.31 8.04 0.75
CA GLY A 36 8.51 6.64 0.37
C GLY A 36 8.28 5.69 1.55
N GLU A 37 8.80 6.05 2.73
CA GLU A 37 8.66 5.24 3.94
C GLU A 37 7.22 5.25 4.42
N GLU A 38 6.58 6.42 4.40
CA GLU A 38 5.15 6.57 4.72
C GLU A 38 4.27 5.74 3.78
N ILE A 39 4.54 5.76 2.47
CA ILE A 39 3.83 4.92 1.48
C ILE A 39 4.05 3.44 1.76
N SER A 40 5.29 3.02 2.06
CA SER A 40 5.59 1.64 2.41
C SER A 40 4.81 1.17 3.65
N HIS A 41 4.70 2.02 4.67
CA HIS A 41 3.89 1.76 5.85
C HIS A 41 2.39 1.67 5.51
N LEU A 42 1.86 2.59 4.70
CA LEU A 42 0.47 2.57 4.24
C LEU A 42 0.12 1.24 3.55
N LEU A 43 0.96 0.79 2.63
CA LEU A 43 0.74 -0.44 1.86
C LEU A 43 0.91 -1.71 2.72
N SER A 44 1.76 -1.65 3.75
CA SER A 44 1.89 -2.71 4.75
C SER A 44 0.63 -2.81 5.63
N ALA A 45 0.11 -1.68 6.10
CA ALA A 45 -1.14 -1.64 6.87
C ALA A 45 -2.33 -2.19 6.06
N ARG A 46 -2.42 -1.81 4.78
CA ARG A 46 -3.40 -2.38 3.83
C ARG A 46 -3.28 -3.90 3.74
N SER A 47 -2.05 -4.41 3.67
CA SER A 47 -1.78 -5.85 3.57
C SER A 47 -2.27 -6.62 4.80
N ASN A 48 -2.04 -6.09 6.00
CA ASN A 48 -2.53 -6.69 7.25
C ASN A 48 -4.07 -6.73 7.30
N LEU A 49 -4.74 -5.66 6.84
CA LEU A 49 -6.19 -5.62 6.76
C LEU A 49 -6.74 -6.67 5.79
N GLU A 50 -6.07 -6.87 4.65
CA GLU A 50 -6.44 -7.94 3.72
C GLU A 50 -6.32 -9.31 4.37
N GLU A 51 -5.22 -9.59 5.06
CA GLU A 51 -5.00 -10.87 5.75
C GLU A 51 -6.09 -11.14 6.80
N ASP A 52 -6.49 -10.13 7.58
CA ASP A 52 -7.59 -10.27 8.53
C ASP A 52 -8.94 -10.49 7.83
N LEU A 53 -9.20 -9.78 6.73
CA LEU A 53 -10.40 -9.98 5.93
C LEU A 53 -10.46 -11.40 5.35
N ASP A 54 -9.35 -11.95 4.88
CA ASP A 54 -9.28 -13.31 4.34
C ASP A 54 -9.38 -14.36 5.44
N ARG A 55 -8.65 -14.16 6.55
CA ARG A 55 -8.67 -15.05 7.72
C ARG A 55 -10.08 -15.22 8.29
N PHE A 56 -10.90 -14.18 8.24
CA PHE A 56 -12.25 -14.18 8.77
C PHE A 56 -13.33 -14.03 7.67
N THR A 57 -13.16 -14.75 6.55
CA THR A 57 -14.02 -14.70 5.35
C THR A 57 -15.53 -14.76 5.67
N ASP A 58 -15.97 -15.62 6.59
CA ASP A 58 -17.38 -15.83 6.91
C ASP A 58 -17.98 -14.81 7.91
N ASP A 59 -17.18 -13.91 8.49
CA ASP A 59 -17.70 -12.92 9.44
C ASP A 59 -18.43 -11.78 8.70
N LEU A 60 -19.76 -11.75 8.87
CA LEU A 60 -20.64 -10.80 8.18
C LEU A 60 -20.38 -9.35 8.56
N ARG A 61 -19.80 -9.08 9.74
CA ARG A 61 -19.43 -7.72 10.16
C ARG A 61 -18.38 -7.10 9.25
N LEU A 62 -17.55 -7.95 8.64
CA LEU A 62 -16.45 -7.54 7.75
C LEU A 62 -16.91 -7.25 6.31
N LEU A 63 -18.15 -7.58 5.93
CA LEU A 63 -18.64 -7.40 4.56
C LEU A 63 -18.53 -5.96 4.06
N GLN A 64 -18.90 -4.98 4.89
CA GLN A 64 -18.81 -3.58 4.52
C GLN A 64 -17.35 -3.12 4.31
N PHE A 65 -16.42 -3.69 5.09
CA PHE A 65 -15.01 -3.34 5.03
C PHE A 65 -14.35 -3.93 3.78
N ARG A 66 -14.72 -5.16 3.38
CA ARG A 66 -14.29 -5.72 2.09
C ARG A 66 -14.72 -4.84 0.91
N ALA A 67 -15.98 -4.44 0.87
CA ALA A 67 -16.49 -3.57 -0.20
C ALA A 67 -15.79 -2.21 -0.22
N ARG A 68 -15.52 -1.64 0.97
CA ARG A 68 -14.82 -0.36 1.10
C ARG A 68 -13.35 -0.47 0.71
N LEU A 69 -12.68 -1.58 1.07
CA LEU A 69 -11.29 -1.83 0.73
C LEU A 69 -11.10 -1.88 -0.78
N VAL A 70 -11.98 -2.57 -1.51
CA VAL A 70 -11.99 -2.56 -2.99
C VAL A 70 -12.09 -1.15 -3.56
N GLY A 71 -12.90 -0.28 -2.94
CA GLY A 71 -13.02 1.12 -3.35
C GLY A 71 -11.74 1.93 -3.11
N LEU A 72 -11.08 1.71 -1.96
CA LEU A 72 -9.80 2.35 -1.61
C LEU A 72 -8.66 1.84 -2.50
N ASP A 73 -8.66 0.53 -2.79
CA ASP A 73 -7.76 -0.10 -3.75
C ASP A 73 -7.87 0.56 -5.12
N ALA A 74 -9.08 0.80 -5.64
CA ALA A 74 -9.24 1.49 -6.91
C ALA A 74 -8.57 2.89 -6.93
N GLU A 75 -8.60 3.62 -5.81
CA GLU A 75 -7.90 4.92 -5.69
C GLU A 75 -6.37 4.75 -5.59
N LEU A 76 -5.89 3.74 -4.87
CA LEU A 76 -4.46 3.42 -4.80
C LEU A 76 -3.93 3.01 -6.19
N LEU A 77 -4.67 2.17 -6.94
CA LEU A 77 -4.32 1.76 -8.29
C LEU A 77 -4.25 2.96 -9.25
N ARG A 78 -5.20 3.90 -9.12
CA ARG A 78 -5.20 5.14 -9.90
C ARG A 78 -3.94 5.99 -9.67
N ARG A 79 -3.29 5.85 -8.52
CA ARG A 79 -2.06 6.53 -8.12
C ARG A 79 -0.84 5.63 -8.10
N SER A 80 -0.93 4.43 -8.68
CA SER A 80 0.13 3.41 -8.61
C SER A 80 1.47 3.90 -9.17
N GLU A 81 1.45 4.74 -10.21
CA GLU A 81 2.65 5.35 -10.78
C GLU A 81 3.34 6.30 -9.80
N ASP A 82 2.59 7.23 -9.19
CA ASP A 82 3.10 8.17 -8.19
C ASP A 82 3.66 7.39 -6.99
N ILE A 83 2.88 6.44 -6.46
CA ILE A 83 3.28 5.57 -5.35
C ILE A 83 4.62 4.90 -5.65
N ARG A 84 4.77 4.37 -6.86
CA ARG A 84 5.98 3.65 -7.26
C ARG A 84 7.21 4.54 -7.41
N CYS A 85 7.06 5.73 -7.99
CA CYS A 85 8.20 6.64 -8.11
C CYS A 85 8.69 7.19 -6.77
N ASN A 86 7.87 7.08 -5.73
CA ASN A 86 8.24 7.46 -4.37
C ASN A 86 8.91 6.34 -3.57
N LEU A 87 8.70 5.08 -3.97
CA LEU A 87 9.25 3.93 -3.28
C LEU A 87 10.68 3.66 -3.74
N SER A 88 11.60 3.63 -2.79
CA SER A 88 12.97 3.17 -2.96
C SER A 88 13.04 1.67 -3.22
N GLN A 89 14.13 1.23 -3.86
CA GLN A 89 14.40 -0.20 -4.07
C GLN A 89 14.43 -1.00 -2.76
N ARG A 90 14.87 -0.36 -1.65
CA ARG A 90 14.90 -0.99 -0.32
C ARG A 90 13.49 -1.27 0.21
N GLU A 91 12.57 -0.32 0.06
CA GLU A 91 11.18 -0.48 0.48
C GLU A 91 10.49 -1.59 -0.32
N TYR A 92 10.71 -1.62 -1.64
CA TYR A 92 10.24 -2.71 -2.49
C TYR A 92 10.76 -4.09 -2.07
N GLN A 93 12.08 -4.20 -1.84
CA GLN A 93 12.71 -5.47 -1.45
C GLN A 93 12.28 -5.96 -0.07
N ALA A 94 12.02 -5.05 0.87
CA ALA A 94 11.51 -5.40 2.19
C ALA A 94 10.18 -6.17 2.12
N GLN A 95 9.38 -5.91 1.08
CA GLN A 95 8.09 -6.55 0.84
C GLN A 95 8.22 -7.84 0.03
N GLY A 96 9.07 -7.88 -1.01
CA GLY A 96 9.33 -9.10 -1.79
C GLY A 96 10.01 -10.24 -1.01
N LEU A 97 10.68 -9.92 0.10
CA LEU A 97 11.23 -10.92 1.04
C LEU A 97 10.15 -11.54 1.94
N GLN A 98 8.98 -10.92 2.07
CA GLN A 98 7.81 -11.52 2.68
C GLN A 98 7.12 -12.39 1.62
N ARG A 99 7.57 -13.64 1.48
CA ARG A 99 6.90 -14.66 0.65
C ARG A 99 5.49 -14.92 1.21
N GLY A 100 4.53 -14.12 0.79
CA GLY A 100 3.20 -14.01 1.39
C GLY A 100 2.59 -12.60 1.28
N GLY A 101 3.35 -11.61 0.78
CA GLY A 101 2.89 -10.24 0.58
C GLY A 101 1.55 -10.18 -0.13
N SER A 102 0.68 -9.30 0.37
CA SER A 102 -0.70 -9.15 -0.11
C SER A 102 -0.74 -8.90 -1.62
N HIS A 103 -1.82 -9.33 -2.29
CA HIS A 103 -1.92 -9.30 -3.77
C HIS A 103 -1.70 -7.89 -4.34
N TRP A 104 -1.88 -6.88 -3.51
CA TRP A 104 -1.67 -5.48 -3.85
C TRP A 104 -0.25 -5.17 -4.33
N TRP A 105 0.77 -5.76 -3.72
CA TRP A 105 2.16 -5.49 -4.10
C TRP A 105 2.48 -6.01 -5.50
N TRP A 106 1.83 -7.09 -5.94
CA TRP A 106 2.00 -7.64 -7.28
C TRP A 106 1.46 -6.68 -8.36
N HIS A 107 0.38 -5.94 -8.07
CA HIS A 107 -0.12 -4.92 -9.00
C HIS A 107 0.88 -3.76 -9.23
N LEU A 108 1.82 -3.53 -8.31
CA LEU A 108 2.90 -2.55 -8.51
C LEU A 108 4.05 -3.10 -9.39
N GLU A 109 4.24 -4.41 -9.43
CA GLU A 109 5.24 -5.08 -10.30
C GLU A 109 4.77 -5.15 -11.76
N GLU A 110 3.50 -5.50 -11.99
CA GLU A 110 2.91 -5.65 -13.33
C GLU A 110 2.93 -4.36 -14.15
N THR A 111 2.96 -3.20 -13.49
CA THR A 111 2.88 -1.90 -14.15
C THR A 111 4.21 -1.45 -14.78
N GLY A 112 5.34 -2.19 -14.62
CA GLY A 112 6.68 -1.93 -15.20
C GLY A 112 7.34 -0.60 -14.79
N ASN A 113 8.60 -0.57 -14.35
CA ASN A 113 9.19 0.63 -13.71
C ASN A 113 9.21 1.88 -14.66
N PRO A 114 8.46 2.97 -14.38
CA PRO A 114 8.38 4.15 -15.22
C PRO A 114 9.42 5.19 -14.79
N CYS A 115 10.03 4.98 -13.62
CA CYS A 115 11.01 5.85 -12.99
C CYS A 115 12.44 5.30 -13.19
N ASP A 116 12.59 4.14 -13.84
CA ASP A 116 13.83 3.76 -14.55
C ASP A 116 13.98 4.64 -15.80
N THR A 117 14.12 5.96 -15.60
CA THR A 117 14.99 6.70 -16.51
C THR A 117 16.41 6.17 -16.27
N PRO A 118 17.12 5.72 -17.31
CA PRO A 118 18.50 5.29 -17.15
C PRO A 118 19.27 6.42 -16.49
N ASP A 119 20.04 6.04 -15.46
CA ASP A 119 21.04 6.82 -14.75
C ASP A 119 21.23 8.26 -15.27
N LYS A 120 20.88 9.24 -14.42
CA LYS A 120 21.40 10.60 -14.53
C LYS A 120 22.95 10.67 -14.45
N GLU A 121 23.65 9.54 -14.42
CA GLU A 121 25.12 9.45 -14.50
C GLU A 121 25.67 9.20 -15.93
N ALA A 122 24.84 9.06 -16.98
CA ALA A 122 25.33 8.81 -18.34
C ALA A 122 25.40 10.05 -19.28
N MET A 123 25.29 11.28 -18.76
CA MET A 123 25.43 12.52 -19.56
C MET A 123 26.67 13.37 -19.19
N LEU A 124 27.76 12.72 -18.77
CA LEU A 124 29.09 13.35 -18.72
C LEU A 124 30.15 12.35 -19.22
N VAL A 125 30.19 12.10 -20.52
CA VAL A 125 31.39 11.66 -21.25
C VAL A 125 31.52 12.47 -22.53
#